data_AF-A0A151WK94-F1
#
_entry.id   AF-A0A151WK94-F1
#
_cell.length_a   1.000
_cell.length_b   1.000
_cell.length_c   1.000
_cell.angle_alpha   90.00
_cell.angle_beta   90.00
_cell.angle_gamma   90.00
#
_symmetry.space_group_name_H-M   'P 1'
#
loop_
_entity.id
_entity.type
_entity.pdbx_description
1 polymer ?
#
loop_
_entity_poly.entity_id
_entity_poly.type
_entity_poly.pdbx_seq_one_letter_code
_entity_poly.pdbx_strand_id
1 'polypeptide(L)'
;METTVDEVIINFVRDNTCLYEKDVNFKNINKKKYLWQIISGQLRNLYDIGMTADAVKKRWFSLRDMFSREARADTAPIDEFLFG
;
A
#
# COMPACT_ATOMS: atom_id res chain seq x y z
N MET A 1 19.77 -2.23 8.34
CA MET A 1 18.77 -2.40 7.28
C MET A 1 18.25 -1.02 6.96
N GLU A 2 18.41 -0.57 5.73
CA GLU A 2 17.84 0.70 5.28
C GLU A 2 16.34 0.47 5.09
N THR A 3 15.49 1.07 5.95
CA THR A 3 14.04 0.96 5.80
C THR A 3 13.64 1.68 4.52
N THR A 4 13.07 0.95 3.56
CA THR A 4 12.62 1.54 2.30
C THR A 4 11.36 2.35 2.50
N VAL A 5 11.10 3.31 1.61
CA VAL A 5 9.83 4.05 1.57
C VAL A 5 8.63 3.10 1.55
N ASP A 6 8.75 1.99 0.83
CA ASP A 6 7.69 1.01 0.68
C ASP A 6 7.37 0.32 2.00
N GLU A 7 8.38 -0.07 2.78
CA GLU A 7 8.20 -0.66 4.11
C GLU A 7 7.51 0.31 5.08
N VAL A 8 7.89 1.60 5.05
CA VAL A 8 7.23 2.63 5.87
C VAL A 8 5.76 2.75 5.50
N ILE A 9 5.45 2.79 4.20
CA ILE A 9 4.06 2.86 3.69
C ILE A 9 3.27 1.61 4.10
N ILE A 10 3.85 0.43 3.90
CA ILE A 10 3.21 -0.85 4.23
C ILE A 10 2.88 -0.93 5.72
N ASN A 11 3.84 -0.61 6.59
CA ASN A 11 3.65 -0.66 8.04
C ASN A 11 2.59 0.36 8.50
N PHE A 12 2.65 1.60 8.00
CA PHE A 12 1.66 2.61 8.34
C PHE A 12 0.23 2.22 7.91
N VAL A 13 0.07 1.67 6.70
CA VAL A 13 -1.24 1.24 6.21
C VAL A 13 -1.75 0.01 6.96
N ARG A 14 -0.85 -0.90 7.36
CA ARG A 14 -1.19 -2.05 8.22
C ARG A 14 -1.75 -1.60 9.57
N ASP A 15 -1.13 -0.60 10.20
CA ASP A 15 -1.60 -0.03 11.46
C ASP A 15 -2.90 0.79 11.29
N ASN A 16 -3.22 1.20 10.06
CA ASN A 16 -4.39 1.99 9.71
C ASN A 16 -5.26 1.27 8.68
N THR A 17 -5.81 0.11 9.06
CA THR A 17 -6.60 -0.79 8.19
C THR A 17 -7.70 -0.09 7.39
N CYS A 18 -8.29 1.00 7.91
CA CYS A 18 -9.28 1.81 7.20
C CYS A 18 -8.82 2.37 5.83
N LEU A 19 -7.51 2.39 5.54
CA LEU A 19 -6.94 2.77 4.25
C LEU A 19 -7.06 1.67 3.18
N TYR A 20 -7.10 0.39 3.56
CA TYR A 20 -7.08 -0.73 2.61
C TYR A 20 -8.21 -1.75 2.80
N GLU A 21 -8.66 -1.96 4.03
CA GLU A 21 -9.74 -2.86 4.40
C GLU A 21 -11.07 -2.13 4.51
N LYS A 22 -12.18 -2.85 4.26
CA LYS A 22 -13.55 -2.35 4.44
C LYS A 22 -13.92 -2.28 5.93
N ASP A 23 -13.12 -1.53 6.70
CA ASP A 23 -13.40 -1.19 8.09
C ASP A 23 -14.59 -0.22 8.19
N VAL A 24 -15.17 -0.08 9.38
CA VAL A 24 -16.25 0.85 9.74
C VAL A 24 -15.93 2.29 9.29
N ASN A 25 -14.64 2.67 9.30
CA ASN A 25 -14.17 3.99 8.86
C ASN A 25 -13.82 4.07 7.36
N PHE A 26 -13.98 3.01 6.58
CA PHE A 26 -13.58 2.98 5.17
C PHE A 26 -14.34 4.01 4.30
N LYS A 27 -15.56 4.40 4.70
CA LYS A 27 -16.32 5.46 4.00
C LYS A 27 -15.91 6.87 4.43
N ASN A 28 -15.09 7.03 5.47
CA ASN A 28 -14.66 8.34 5.97
C ASN A 28 -13.50 8.89 5.15
N ILE A 29 -13.84 9.60 4.07
CA ILE A 29 -12.88 10.21 3.13
C ILE A 29 -11.94 11.19 3.85
N ASN A 30 -12.45 11.96 4.81
CA ASN A 30 -11.67 12.95 5.56
C ASN A 30 -10.60 12.27 6.41
N LYS A 31 -10.94 11.19 7.12
CA LYS A 31 -9.98 10.39 7.89
C LYS A 31 -8.88 9.82 7.00
N LYS A 32 -9.25 9.27 5.84
CA LYS A 32 -8.29 8.75 4.87
C LYS A 32 -7.34 9.84 4.37
N LYS A 33 -7.87 11.00 3.99
CA LYS A 33 -7.06 12.15 3.54
C LYS A 33 -6.07 12.59 4.61
N TYR A 34 -6.52 12.69 5.85
CA TYR A 34 -5.68 13.05 7.00
C TYR A 34 -4.56 12.03 7.22
N LEU A 35 -4.85 10.73 7.16
CA LEU A 35 -3.84 9.68 7.30
C LEU A 35 -2.76 9.75 6.21
N TRP A 36 -3.13 10.01 4.95
CA TRP A 36 -2.15 10.22 3.88
C TRP A 36 -1.26 11.44 4.11
N GLN A 37 -1.79 12.50 4.73
CA GLN A 37 -1.01 13.67 5.12
C GLN A 37 -0.07 13.35 6.28
N ILE A 38 -0.50 12.56 7.27
CA ILE A 38 0.35 12.12 8.38
C ILE A 38 1.58 11.38 7.85
N ILE A 39 1.38 10.35 7.03
CA ILE A 39 2.51 9.55 6.56
C ILE A 39 3.46 10.36 5.66
N SER A 40 2.93 11.28 4.85
CA SER A 40 3.74 12.23 4.08
C SER A 40 4.60 13.10 5.00
N GLY A 41 4.03 13.58 6.11
CA GLY A 41 4.77 14.32 7.14
C GLY A 41 5.82 13.46 7.85
N GLN A 42 5.51 12.19 8.16
CA GLN A 42 6.46 11.26 8.77
C GLN A 42 7.64 10.95 7.84
N LEU A 43 7.38 10.72 6.55
CA LEU A 43 8.43 10.51 5.55
C LEU A 43 9.38 11.70 5.46
N ARG A 44 8.84 12.92 5.49
CA ARG A 44 9.66 14.13 5.50
C ARG A 44 10.44 14.30 6.81
N ASN A 45 9.79 14.11 7.95
CA ASN A 45 10.39 14.44 9.25
C ASN A 45 11.37 13.38 9.77
N LEU A 46 11.13 12.10 9.47
CA LEU A 46 11.92 10.97 9.99
C LEU A 46 12.98 10.48 8.99
N TYR A 47 12.69 10.60 7.70
CA TYR A 47 13.52 10.01 6.63
C TYR A 47 14.05 11.06 5.64
N ASP A 48 13.73 12.35 5.82
CA ASP A 48 14.06 13.46 4.90
C ASP A 48 13.53 13.25 3.47
N ILE A 49 12.41 12.54 3.34
CA ILE A 49 11.80 12.19 2.05
C ILE A 49 10.64 13.15 1.76
N GLY A 50 10.86 14.06 0.82
CA GLY A 50 9.87 15.05 0.37
C GLY A 50 8.73 14.49 -0.49
N MET A 51 8.03 13.46 -0.03
CA MET A 51 6.93 12.83 -0.77
C MET A 51 5.57 13.41 -0.35
N THR A 52 4.76 13.85 -1.32
CA THR A 52 3.41 14.37 -1.05
C THR A 52 2.42 13.26 -0.70
N ALA A 53 1.34 13.61 0.02
CA ALA A 53 0.28 12.66 0.36
C ALA A 53 -0.29 11.91 -0.87
N ASP A 54 -0.43 12.60 -2.00
CA ASP A 54 -0.88 11.98 -3.26
C ASP A 54 0.15 11.03 -3.86
N ALA A 55 1.44 11.36 -3.77
CA ALA A 55 2.52 10.48 -4.21
C ALA A 55 2.60 9.21 -3.33
N VAL A 56 2.49 9.36 -2.01
CA VAL A 56 2.43 8.22 -1.07
C VAL A 56 1.23 7.32 -1.39
N LYS A 57 0.06 7.92 -1.58
CA LYS A 57 -1.16 7.21 -1.95
C LYS A 57 -0.98 6.43 -3.26
N LYS A 58 -0.43 7.07 -4.30
CA LYS A 58 -0.12 6.41 -5.58
C LYS A 58 0.84 5.23 -5.39
N ARG A 59 1.90 5.43 -4.59
CA ARG A 59 2.89 4.38 -4.30
C ARG A 59 2.24 3.17 -3.62
N TRP A 60 1.39 3.41 -2.63
CA TRP A 60 0.58 2.34 -2.00
C TRP A 60 -0.27 1.57 -3.01
N PHE A 61 -0.97 2.27 -3.93
CA PHE A 61 -1.76 1.60 -4.96
C PHE A 61 -0.92 0.73 -5.89
N SER A 62 0.26 1.21 -6.30
CA SER A 62 1.20 0.42 -7.10
C SER A 62 1.68 -0.83 -6.36
N LEU A 63 2.04 -0.71 -5.08
CA LEU A 63 2.43 -1.84 -4.24
C LEU A 63 1.29 -2.86 -4.15
N ARG A 64 0.08 -2.40 -3.85
CA ARG A 64 -1.10 -3.27 -3.77
C ARG A 64 -1.38 -3.99 -5.09
N ASP A 65 -1.29 -3.30 -6.23
CA ASP A 65 -1.51 -3.92 -7.54
C ASP A 65 -0.44 -4.97 -7.84
N MET A 66 0.83 -4.68 -7.55
CA MET A 66 1.95 -5.61 -7.70
C MET A 66 1.73 -6.89 -6.88
N PHE A 67 1.49 -6.77 -5.58
CA PHE A 67 1.22 -7.93 -4.70
C PHE A 67 -0.06 -8.66 -5.10
N SER A 68 -1.09 -7.95 -5.57
CA SER A 68 -2.33 -8.58 -6.05
C SER A 68 -2.13 -9.35 -7.36
N ARG A 69 -1.21 -8.91 -8.23
CA ARG A 69 -0.84 -9.64 -9.45
C ARG A 69 -0.04 -10.87 -9.12
N GLU A 70 0.96 -10.74 -8.24
CA GLU A 70 1.77 -11.86 -7.76
C GLU A 70 0.89 -12.93 -7.12
N ALA A 71 -0.02 -12.55 -6.21
CA ALA A 71 -0.95 -13.49 -5.59
C ALA A 71 -1.84 -14.22 -6.62
N ARG A 72 -2.23 -13.56 -7.72
CA ARG A 72 -2.99 -14.20 -8.81
C ARG A 72 -2.12 -15.12 -9.66
N ALA A 73 -0.89 -14.72 -9.94
CA ALA A 73 0.07 -15.52 -10.72
C ALA A 73 0.44 -16.81 -9.97
N ASP A 74 0.56 -16.75 -8.65
CA ASP A 74 0.82 -17.91 -7.79
C ASP A 74 -0.38 -18.87 -7.68
N THR A 75 -1.60 -18.37 -7.95
CA THR A 75 -2.83 -19.18 -8.00
C THR A 75 -3.23 -19.63 -9.40
N ALA A 76 -2.47 -19.27 -10.44
CA ALA A 76 -2.73 -19.78 -11.78
C ALA A 76 -2.43 -21.28 -11.79
N PRO A 77 -3.40 -22.16 -12.12
CA PRO A 77 -3.10 -23.56 -12.36
C PRO A 77 -2.05 -23.61 -13.47
N ILE A 78 -0.97 -24.35 -13.23
CA ILE A 78 -0.04 -24.75 -14.28
C ILE A 78 -0.90 -25.54 -15.26
N ASP A 79 -1.24 -24.91 -16.39
CA ASP A 79 -2.17 -25.49 -17.34
C ASP A 79 -1.59 -26.82 -17.85
N GLU A 80 -2.33 -27.88 -17.57
CA GLU A 80 -2.01 -29.30 -17.78
C GLU A 80 -2.13 -29.68 -19.28
N PHE A 81 -1.72 -28.78 -20.19
CA PHE A 81 -1.74 -29.00 -21.65
C PHE A 81 -0.44 -29.61 -22.17
N LEU A 82 0.04 -30.68 -21.52
CA LEU A 82 1.12 -31.52 -22.07
C LEU A 82 0.72 -32.97 -22.38
N PHE A 83 -0.54 -33.37 -22.19
CA PHE A 83 -1.04 -34.64 -22.73
C PHE A 83 -2.50 -34.53 -23.16
N GLY A 84 -2.71 -34.35 -24.47
CA GLY A 84 -4.00 -34.43 -25.15
C GLY A 84 -3.80 -34.61 -26.64
#